data_AF-A0A9V1EVS7-F1
#
_entry.id   AF-A0A9V1EVS7-F1
#
_cell.length_a   1.000
_cell.length_b   1.000
_cell.length_c   1.000
_cell.angle_alpha   90.00
_cell.angle_beta   90.00
_cell.angle_gamma   90.00
#
_symmetry.space_group_name_H-M   'P 1'
#
loop_
_entity.id
_entity.type
_entity.pdbx_description
1 polymer ?
#
loop_
_entity_poly.entity_id
_entity_poly.type
_entity_poly.pdbx_seq_one_letter_code
_entity_poly.pdbx_strand_id
1 'polypeptide(L)' 'MRLHSLLSVLLLFVTIIPKARPGMISGKKQCVLLKGVCRDGGCTSTDDTIGECNDEKKCCRKWWILYPYATPAPKAKSP' A
#
# COMPACT_ATOMS: atom_id res chain seq x y z
N MET A 1 -16.25 -25.99 -32.50
CA MET A 1 -16.93 -24.66 -32.37
C MET A 1 -17.45 -24.36 -30.96
N ARG A 2 -18.08 -25.32 -30.25
CA ARG A 2 -18.61 -25.10 -28.88
C ARG A 2 -17.53 -24.77 -27.84
N LEU A 3 -16.33 -25.39 -27.94
CA LEU A 3 -15.22 -25.14 -27.03
C LEU A 3 -14.69 -23.69 -27.09
N HIS A 4 -14.60 -23.11 -28.29
CA HIS A 4 -14.16 -21.72 -28.47
C HIS A 4 -15.18 -20.73 -27.89
N SER A 5 -16.46 -21.05 -28.02
CA SER A 5 -17.54 -20.25 -27.44
C SER A 5 -17.49 -20.27 -25.90
N LEU A 6 -17.27 -21.45 -25.30
CA LEU A 6 -17.07 -21.59 -23.86
C LEU A 6 -15.80 -20.86 -23.37
N LEU A 7 -14.70 -20.95 -24.12
CA LEU A 7 -13.45 -20.28 -23.78
C LEU A 7 -13.61 -18.75 -23.81
N SER A 8 -14.32 -18.23 -24.82
CA SER A 8 -14.59 -16.79 -24.96
C SER A 8 -15.46 -16.26 -23.81
N VAL A 9 -16.48 -17.03 -23.41
CA VAL A 9 -17.32 -16.69 -22.25
C VAL A 9 -16.50 -16.72 -20.96
N LEU A 10 -15.63 -17.72 -20.76
CA LEU A 10 -14.77 -17.81 -19.58
C LEU A 10 -13.81 -16.61 -19.47
N LEU A 11 -13.21 -16.20 -20.59
CA LEU A 11 -12.31 -15.05 -20.65
C LEU A 11 -13.04 -13.73 -20.33
N LEU A 12 -14.29 -13.57 -20.78
CA LEU A 12 -15.13 -12.43 -20.41
C LEU A 12 -15.43 -12.39 -18.91
N PHE A 13 -15.64 -13.53 -18.26
CA PHE A 13 -15.86 -13.54 -16.81
C PHE A 13 -14.60 -13.13 -16.02
N VAL A 14 -13.40 -13.49 -16.50
CA VAL A 14 -12.14 -13.11 -15.84
C VAL A 14 -11.89 -11.61 -15.86
N THR A 15 -12.31 -10.90 -16.92
CA THR A 15 -12.13 -9.43 -17.02
C THR A 15 -13.11 -8.65 -16.15
N ILE A 16 -14.24 -9.26 -15.75
CA ILE A 16 -15.29 -8.61 -14.96
C ILE A 16 -15.05 -8.76 -13.45
N ILE A 17 -14.15 -9.65 -13.00
CA ILE A 17 -13.84 -9.78 -11.57
C ILE A 17 -13.15 -8.49 -11.10
N PRO A 18 -13.82 -7.63 -10.29
CA PRO A 18 -13.14 -6.49 -9.70
C PRO A 18 -11.99 -7.03 -8.86
N LYS A 19 -10.83 -6.38 -8.92
CA LYS A 19 -9.63 -6.77 -8.17
C LYS A 19 -9.93 -6.68 -6.67
N ALA A 20 -10.55 -7.72 -6.12
CA ALA A 20 -10.88 -7.82 -4.72
C ALA A 20 -9.55 -7.79 -3.96
N ARG A 21 -9.33 -6.76 -3.15
CA ARG A 21 -8.25 -6.70 -2.17
C ARG A 21 -8.83 -7.11 -0.82
N PRO A 22 -9.02 -8.41 -0.53
CA PRO A 22 -9.65 -8.86 0.71
C PRO A 22 -8.81 -8.38 1.91
N GLY A 23 -9.47 -7.80 2.93
CA GLY A 23 -8.87 -7.48 4.23
C GLY A 23 -7.79 -6.39 4.26
N MET A 24 -7.51 -5.72 3.13
CA MET A 24 -6.41 -4.75 3.07
C MET A 24 -6.81 -3.44 3.77
N ILE A 25 -6.17 -3.13 4.89
CA ILE A 25 -6.25 -1.81 5.52
C ILE A 25 -6.06 -0.76 4.41
N SER A 26 -7.02 0.15 4.25
CA SER A 26 -6.93 1.24 3.26
C SER A 26 -5.54 1.85 3.33
N GLY A 27 -4.86 2.06 2.19
CA GLY A 27 -3.49 2.57 2.15
C GLY A 27 -3.33 3.84 2.99
N LYS A 28 -4.38 4.68 3.04
CA LYS A 28 -4.47 5.83 3.95
C LYS A 28 -4.38 5.45 5.43
N LYS A 29 -5.15 4.46 5.89
CA LYS A 29 -5.11 3.98 7.29
C LYS A 29 -3.74 3.40 7.64
N GLN A 30 -3.13 2.63 6.73
CA GLN A 30 -1.78 2.11 6.93
C GLN A 30 -0.75 3.23 7.01
N CYS A 31 -0.86 4.23 6.14
CA CYS A 31 0.00 5.40 6.14
C CYS A 31 -0.05 6.15 7.49
N VAL A 32 -1.24 6.37 8.03
CA VAL A 32 -1.43 7.03 9.33
C VAL A 32 -0.85 6.21 10.48
N LEU A 33 -1.02 4.88 10.46
CA LEU A 33 -0.40 3.99 11.46
C LEU A 33 1.12 4.09 11.48
N LEU A 34 1.73 4.26 10.30
CA LEU A 34 3.17 4.47 10.13
C LEU A 34 3.63 5.91 10.39
N LYS A 35 2.76 6.77 10.94
CA LYS A 35 3.02 8.21 11.17
C LYS A 35 3.36 8.97 9.89
N GLY A 36 2.86 8.51 8.75
CA GLY A 36 2.98 9.17 7.46
C GLY A 36 1.78 10.04 7.11
N VAL A 37 1.92 10.81 6.03
CA VAL A 37 0.91 11.68 5.44
C VAL A 37 0.77 11.35 3.96
N CYS A 38 -0.46 11.24 3.47
CA CYS A 38 -0.73 11.04 2.05
C CYS A 38 -0.54 12.35 1.27
N ARG A 39 0.28 12.33 0.22
CA ARG A 39 0.47 13.46 -0.70
C ARG A 39 0.22 13.06 -2.14
N ASP A 40 -0.35 14.00 -2.90
CA ASP A 40 -0.55 13.88 -4.34
C ASP A 40 0.80 13.94 -5.08
N GLY A 41 0.97 13.08 -6.08
CA GLY A 41 2.17 13.00 -6.91
C GLY A 41 3.37 12.34 -6.23
N GLY A 42 3.87 12.90 -5.13
CA GLY A 42 5.09 12.40 -4.47
C GLY A 42 5.47 13.09 -3.17
N CYS A 43 6.54 12.60 -2.55
CA CYS A 43 7.08 13.10 -1.30
C CYS A 43 8.10 14.23 -1.54
N THR A 44 8.30 15.11 -0.56
CA THR A 44 9.31 16.18 -0.69
C THR A 44 10.71 15.64 -0.42
N SER A 45 11.75 16.43 -0.75
CA SER A 45 13.15 16.07 -0.49
C SER A 45 13.50 15.81 0.98
N THR A 46 12.63 16.22 1.91
CA THR A 46 12.79 16.00 3.36
C THR A 46 11.90 14.88 3.91
N ASP A 47 11.23 14.15 3.02
CA ASP A 47 10.33 13.05 3.35
C ASP A 47 10.75 11.77 2.62
N ASP A 48 10.65 10.64 3.31
CA ASP A 48 10.76 9.30 2.73
C ASP A 48 9.40 8.86 2.15
N THR A 49 9.43 8.18 1.00
CA THR A 49 8.26 7.46 0.47
C THR A 49 8.20 6.09 1.13
N ILE A 50 7.22 5.87 2.01
CA ILE A 50 7.08 4.62 2.78
C ILE A 50 5.95 3.72 2.28
N GLY A 51 5.17 4.18 1.28
CA GLY A 51 4.09 3.39 0.68
C GLY A 51 3.17 4.21 -0.21
N GLU A 52 1.98 3.68 -0.47
CA GLU A 52 0.95 4.30 -1.32
C GLU A 52 -0.38 4.35 -0.57
N CYS A 53 -1.08 5.49 -0.67
CA CYS A 53 -2.38 5.67 -0.03
C CYS A 53 -3.53 5.24 -0.95
N ASN A 54 -3.38 5.50 -2.24
CA ASN A 54 -4.22 5.05 -3.35
C ASN A 54 -3.37 5.16 -4.65
N ASP A 55 -3.98 4.96 -5.81
CA ASP A 55 -3.25 4.94 -7.09
C ASP A 55 -2.63 6.31 -7.47
N GLU A 56 -3.07 7.41 -6.84
CA GLU A 56 -2.61 8.79 -7.14
C GLU A 56 -1.74 9.40 -6.02
N LYS A 57 -1.88 8.90 -4.79
CA LYS A 57 -1.29 9.48 -3.58
C LYS A 57 -0.25 8.57 -2.96
N LYS A 58 0.94 9.11 -2.71
CA LYS A 58 2.03 8.43 -2.00
C LYS A 58 1.94 8.69 -0.50
N CYS A 59 2.40 7.72 0.30
CA CYS A 59 2.55 7.87 1.74
C CYS A 59 3.95 8.38 2.05
N CYS A 60 4.02 9.57 2.62
CA CYS A 60 5.26 10.29 2.91
C CYS A 60 5.49 10.39 4.41
N ARG A 61 6.71 10.21 4.86
CA ARG A 61 7.08 10.38 6.27
C ARG A 61 8.32 11.26 6.37
N LYS A 62 8.32 12.23 7.27
CA LYS A 62 9.51 13.07 7.52
C LYS A 62 10.72 12.20 7.82
N TRP A 63 11.86 12.58 7.25
CA TRP A 63 13.13 11.93 7.53
C TRP A 63 13.37 11.79 9.02
N TRP A 64 13.78 10.59 9.42
CA TRP A 64 14.09 10.28 10.82
C TRP A 64 15.23 11.12 11.38
N ILE A 65 16.11 11.66 10.53
CA ILE A 65 17.17 12.59 10.92
C ILE A 65 16.57 13.92 11.40
N LEU A 66 15.49 14.39 10.75
CA LEU A 66 14.79 15.63 11.10
C LEU A 66 13.76 15.42 12.23
N TYR A 67 13.17 14.22 12.29
CA TYR A 67 12.18 13.82 13.29
C TYR A 67 12.47 12.38 13.75
N PRO A 68 13.41 12.20 14.68
CA PRO A 68 13.75 10.87 15.17
C PRO A 68 12.55 10.25 15.87
N TYR A 69 12.27 8.99 15.54
CA TYR A 69 11.31 8.18 16.25
C TYR A 69 12.04 7.14 17.07
N ALA A 70 11.46 6.74 18.20
CA ALA A 70 12.04 5.69 19.02
C ALA A 70 12.17 4.40 18.19
N THR A 71 13.40 4.00 17.89
CA THR A 71 13.68 2.65 17.41
C THR A 71 13.24 1.70 18.52
N PRO A 72 12.38 0.70 18.25
CA PRO A 72 11.96 -0.24 19.27
C PRO A 72 13.20 -0.85 19.93
N ALA A 73 13.27 -0.80 21.26
CA ALA A 73 14.36 -1.44 21.99
C ALA A 73 14.42 -2.91 21.56
N PRO A 74 15.62 -3.46 21.27
CA PRO A 74 15.73 -4.86 20.91
C PRO A 74 15.07 -5.67 22.02
N LYS A 75 14.07 -6.50 21.65
CA LYS A 75 13.49 -7.43 22.61
C LYS A 75 14.61 -8.35 23.02
N ALA A 76 15.13 -8.17 24.24
CA ALA A 76 16.04 -9.13 24.83
C ALA A 76 15.39 -10.51 24.66
N LYS A 77 16.11 -11.47 24.07
CA LYS A 77 15.67 -12.86 24.14
C LYS A 77 15.50 -13.15 25.63
N SER A 78 14.28 -13.50 26.02
CA SER A 78 14.00 -13.93 27.39
C SER A 78 15.02 -15.04 27.73
N PRO A 79 15.72 -14.96 28.87
CA PRO A 79 16.64 -16.01 29.29
C PRO A 79 15.91 -17.35 29.47
#